data_AF-A0A1A8GXR1-F1
#
_entry.id   AF-A0A1A8GXR1-F1
#
_cell.length_a   1.000
_cell.length_b   1.000
_cell.length_c   1.000
_cell.angle_alpha   90.00
_cell.angle_beta   90.00
_cell.angle_gamma   90.00
#
_symmetry.space_group_name_H-M   'P 1'
#
loop_
_entity.id
_entity.type
_entity.pdbx_description
1 polymer ?
#
loop_
_entity_poly.entity_id
_entity_poly.type
_entity_poly.pdbx_seq_one_letter_code
_entity_poly.pdbx_strand_id
1 'polypeptide(L)'
;MSQLSAEDEEELQSLLKELLKSISDKIAAAPSTECAEEILLHLEETDKNFHNYEFVKYLRQYVETSLGSAVEEELKNSTRGDGQHAVGSGHDTLVHAVTRRTGDSAEYQQMIQTLKNTMIVVVESLINKFEEDQLRKEEMHREKDPSRSHIQYQYTDNSSDSDSSFHQGYAFIRQEQLQVLAEKLDSSKPKEVRFETLRALCCAPPSDVLSCESWSV
;
A
#
# COMPACT_ATOMS: atom_id res chain seq x y z
N MET A 1 7.18 31.93 -3.55
CA MET A 1 7.88 30.66 -3.82
C MET A 1 6.86 29.57 -3.54
N SER A 2 6.33 28.90 -4.57
CA SER A 2 5.33 27.83 -4.40
C SER A 2 5.98 26.63 -3.73
N GLN A 3 5.88 26.57 -2.40
CA GLN A 3 6.24 25.42 -1.60
C GLN A 3 4.93 24.74 -1.18
N LEU A 4 4.88 23.42 -1.30
CA LEU A 4 3.80 22.61 -0.76
C LEU A 4 4.15 22.30 0.70
N SER A 5 3.19 22.47 1.61
CA SER A 5 3.36 22.16 3.03
C SER A 5 3.15 20.67 3.31
N ALA A 6 3.42 20.23 4.54
CA ALA A 6 3.13 18.86 4.94
C ALA A 6 1.62 18.56 4.89
N GLU A 7 0.77 19.54 5.18
CA GLU A 7 -0.68 19.41 5.04
C GLU A 7 -1.08 19.21 3.57
N ASP A 8 -0.44 19.94 2.64
CA ASP A 8 -0.67 19.77 1.20
C ASP A 8 -0.27 18.36 0.74
N GLU A 9 0.81 17.79 1.28
CA GLU A 9 1.24 16.41 0.98
C GLU A 9 0.19 15.38 1.43
N GLU A 10 -0.38 15.54 2.63
CA GLU A 10 -1.41 14.65 3.15
C GLU A 10 -2.72 14.74 2.36
N GLU A 11 -3.13 15.96 1.97
CA GLU A 11 -4.28 16.20 1.12
C GLU A 11 -4.06 15.56 -0.26
N LEU A 12 -2.93 15.85 -0.90
CA LEU A 12 -2.57 15.29 -2.21
C LEU A 12 -2.55 13.77 -2.19
N GLN A 13 -2.00 13.17 -1.12
CA GLN A 13 -2.00 11.73 -0.91
C GLN A 13 -3.42 11.17 -0.83
N SER A 14 -4.34 11.86 -0.16
CA SER A 14 -5.73 11.44 -0.01
C SER A 14 -6.49 11.54 -1.34
N LEU A 15 -6.32 12.65 -2.05
CA LEU A 15 -6.90 12.90 -3.37
C LEU A 15 -6.40 11.89 -4.41
N LEU A 16 -5.10 11.56 -4.39
CA LEU A 16 -4.53 10.56 -5.29
C LEU A 16 -5.09 9.15 -5.01
N LYS A 17 -5.24 8.77 -3.72
CA LYS A 17 -5.91 7.51 -3.37
C LYS A 17 -7.35 7.47 -3.89
N GLU A 18 -8.08 8.57 -3.78
CA GLU A 18 -9.46 8.65 -4.26
C GLU A 18 -9.53 8.53 -5.79
N LEU A 19 -8.64 9.23 -6.51
CA LEU A 19 -8.50 9.08 -7.95
C LEU A 19 -8.28 7.62 -8.33
N LEU A 20 -7.25 6.97 -7.76
CA LEU A 20 -6.92 5.57 -8.05
C LEU A 20 -8.08 4.60 -7.75
N LYS A 21 -8.85 4.85 -6.68
CA LYS A 21 -10.06 4.08 -6.40
C LYS A 21 -11.15 4.30 -7.45
N SER A 22 -11.37 5.54 -7.85
CA SER A 22 -12.43 5.90 -8.81
C SER A 22 -12.21 5.32 -10.20
N ILE A 23 -10.94 5.11 -10.60
CA ILE A 23 -10.57 4.51 -11.88
C ILE A 23 -10.12 3.04 -11.74
N SER A 24 -10.28 2.45 -10.55
CA SER A 24 -9.79 1.10 -10.25
C SER A 24 -10.33 0.05 -11.21
N ASP A 25 -11.61 0.15 -11.60
CA ASP A 25 -12.22 -0.75 -12.59
C ASP A 25 -11.55 -0.65 -13.96
N LYS A 26 -11.12 0.56 -14.37
CA LYS A 26 -10.41 0.78 -15.65
C LYS A 26 -9.01 0.18 -15.62
N ILE A 27 -8.31 0.37 -14.49
CA ILE A 27 -6.96 -0.19 -14.28
C ILE A 27 -7.03 -1.72 -14.18
N ALA A 28 -8.01 -2.26 -13.45
CA ALA A 28 -8.18 -3.70 -13.27
C ALA A 28 -8.60 -4.43 -14.55
N ALA A 29 -9.24 -3.72 -15.48
CA ALA A 29 -9.56 -4.24 -16.81
C ALA A 29 -8.35 -4.27 -17.77
N ALA A 30 -7.22 -3.66 -17.40
CA ALA A 30 -6.02 -3.65 -18.24
C ALA A 30 -5.38 -5.04 -18.32
N PRO A 31 -4.98 -5.51 -19.51
CA PRO A 31 -4.37 -6.82 -19.71
C PRO A 31 -2.92 -6.93 -19.20
N SER A 32 -2.24 -5.80 -18.98
CA SER A 32 -0.87 -5.73 -18.45
C SER A 32 -0.62 -4.42 -17.71
N THR A 33 0.52 -4.34 -17.02
CA THR A 33 1.00 -3.15 -16.31
C THR A 33 1.24 -1.97 -17.27
N GLU A 34 1.86 -2.24 -18.43
CA GLU A 34 2.13 -1.21 -19.44
C GLU A 34 0.83 -0.64 -20.00
N CYS A 35 -0.20 -1.47 -20.18
CA CYS A 35 -1.51 -0.99 -20.62
C CYS A 35 -2.20 -0.16 -19.54
N ALA A 36 -2.05 -0.50 -18.27
CA ALA A 36 -2.55 0.34 -17.17
C ALA A 36 -1.85 1.71 -17.12
N GLU A 37 -0.54 1.76 -17.35
CA GLU A 37 0.21 3.01 -17.47
C GLU A 37 -0.28 3.87 -18.65
N GLU A 38 -0.54 3.25 -19.80
CA GLU A 38 -1.10 3.94 -20.97
C GLU A 38 -2.51 4.50 -20.69
N ILE A 39 -3.35 3.77 -19.96
CA ILE A 39 -4.65 4.26 -19.51
C ILE A 39 -4.47 5.50 -18.61
N LEU A 40 -3.55 5.45 -17.64
CA LEU A 40 -3.27 6.57 -16.75
C LEU A 40 -2.77 7.80 -17.52
N LEU A 41 -1.88 7.61 -18.49
CA LEU A 41 -1.28 8.68 -19.29
C LEU A 41 -2.34 9.44 -20.11
N HIS A 42 -3.35 8.74 -20.61
CA HIS A 42 -4.39 9.31 -21.47
C HIS A 42 -5.72 9.53 -20.73
N LEU A 43 -5.71 9.61 -19.39
CA LEU A 43 -6.95 9.84 -18.62
C LEU A 43 -7.66 11.13 -19.03
N GLU A 44 -6.92 12.20 -19.33
CA GLU A 44 -7.52 13.47 -19.77
C GLU A 44 -8.31 13.31 -21.07
N GLU A 45 -7.81 12.48 -21.99
CA GLU A 45 -8.42 12.27 -23.30
C GLU A 45 -9.56 11.24 -23.26
N THR A 46 -9.42 10.22 -22.41
CA THR A 46 -10.30 9.05 -22.39
C THR A 46 -11.42 9.15 -21.36
N ASP A 47 -11.25 9.93 -20.29
CA ASP A 47 -12.24 10.09 -19.23
C ASP A 47 -12.99 11.42 -19.34
N LYS A 48 -14.28 11.34 -19.70
CA LYS A 48 -15.17 12.52 -19.77
C LYS A 48 -15.34 13.23 -18.42
N ASN A 49 -15.11 12.53 -17.31
CA ASN A 49 -15.19 13.09 -15.96
C ASN A 49 -13.82 13.50 -15.41
N PHE A 50 -12.75 13.49 -16.21
CA PHE A 50 -11.40 13.80 -15.76
C PHE A 50 -11.33 15.11 -14.95
N HIS A 51 -11.98 16.16 -15.45
CA HIS A 51 -12.00 17.46 -14.78
C HIS A 51 -12.82 17.52 -13.48
N ASN A 52 -13.64 16.49 -13.21
CA ASN A 52 -14.46 16.42 -12.01
C ASN A 52 -13.73 15.80 -10.81
N TYR A 53 -12.59 15.15 -11.02
CA TYR A 53 -11.79 14.61 -9.92
C TYR A 53 -11.24 15.73 -9.06
N GLU A 54 -11.42 15.61 -7.74
CA GLU A 54 -10.90 16.59 -6.78
C GLU A 54 -9.38 16.73 -6.88
N PHE A 55 -8.67 15.62 -7.17
CA PHE A 55 -7.25 15.64 -7.50
C PHE A 55 -6.92 16.59 -8.67
N VAL A 56 -7.68 16.53 -9.77
CA VAL A 56 -7.46 17.37 -10.95
C VAL A 56 -7.82 18.82 -10.66
N LYS A 57 -8.87 19.07 -9.87
CA LYS A 57 -9.22 20.42 -9.42
C LYS A 57 -8.14 21.02 -8.53
N TYR A 58 -7.59 20.24 -7.61
CA TYR A 58 -6.47 20.65 -6.77
C TYR A 58 -5.26 21.06 -7.61
N LEU A 59 -4.85 20.21 -8.58
CA LEU A 59 -3.74 20.54 -9.48
C LEU A 59 -3.98 21.82 -10.27
N ARG A 60 -5.20 22.01 -10.81
CA ARG A 60 -5.57 23.24 -11.52
C ARG A 60 -5.45 24.46 -10.60
N GLN A 61 -6.01 24.37 -9.39
CA GLN A 61 -5.95 25.45 -8.41
C GLN A 61 -4.50 25.77 -8.02
N TYR A 62 -3.66 24.76 -7.85
CA TYR A 62 -2.24 24.93 -7.54
C TYR A 62 -1.51 25.67 -8.66
N VAL A 63 -1.76 25.30 -9.92
CA VAL A 63 -1.20 25.99 -11.10
C VAL A 63 -1.67 27.44 -11.14
N GLU A 64 -2.97 27.68 -10.97
CA GLU A 64 -3.55 29.03 -10.98
C GLU A 64 -2.99 29.91 -9.86
N THR A 65 -2.87 29.37 -8.64
CA THR A 65 -2.36 30.11 -7.48
C THR A 65 -0.85 30.39 -7.60
N SER A 66 -0.10 29.46 -8.18
CA SER A 66 1.35 29.57 -8.34
C SER A 66 1.77 30.49 -9.48
N LEU A 67 1.02 30.47 -10.60
CA LEU A 67 1.38 31.21 -11.81
C LEU A 67 0.51 32.44 -12.07
N GLY A 68 -0.59 32.62 -11.35
CA GLY A 68 -1.55 33.69 -11.61
C GLY A 68 -0.89 35.07 -11.65
N SER A 69 0.00 35.37 -10.70
CA SER A 69 0.75 36.63 -10.67
C SER A 69 1.74 36.77 -11.82
N ALA A 70 2.45 35.70 -12.18
CA ALA A 70 3.40 35.69 -13.29
C ALA A 70 2.70 35.88 -14.65
N VAL A 71 1.53 35.26 -14.83
CA VAL A 71 0.67 35.46 -16.00
C VAL A 71 0.16 36.89 -16.07
N GLU A 72 -0.31 37.45 -14.94
CA GLU A 72 -0.80 38.84 -14.89
C GLU A 72 0.33 39.84 -15.20
N GLU A 73 1.54 39.60 -14.69
CA GLU A 73 2.72 40.41 -14.99
C GLU A 73 3.08 40.35 -16.49
N GLU A 74 3.16 39.16 -17.07
CA GLU A 74 3.45 38.96 -18.49
C GLU A 74 2.37 39.58 -19.39
N LEU A 75 1.11 39.49 -18.98
CA LEU A 75 -0.02 40.13 -19.66
C LEU A 75 0.14 41.66 -19.65
N LYS A 76 0.52 42.23 -18.51
CA LYS A 76 0.79 43.67 -18.36
C LYS A 76 2.02 44.13 -19.15
N ASN A 77 3.09 43.34 -19.19
CA ASN A 77 4.28 43.64 -19.97
C ASN A 77 3.98 43.64 -21.48
N SER A 78 3.14 42.71 -21.94
CA SER A 78 2.72 42.59 -23.35
C SER A 78 1.89 43.77 -23.83
N THR A 79 1.00 44.28 -22.99
CA THR A 79 0.13 45.43 -23.30
C THR A 79 0.85 46.77 -23.25
N ARG A 80 2.01 46.83 -22.60
CA ARG A 80 2.81 48.05 -22.42
C ARG A 80 3.87 48.26 -23.51
N GLY A 81 4.28 47.19 -24.19
CA GLY A 81 5.26 47.22 -25.29
C GLY A 81 4.66 47.50 -26.67
N ASP A 82 3.35 47.31 -26.86
CA ASP A 82 2.71 47.42 -28.17
C ASP A 82 1.94 48.74 -28.30
N GLY A 83 2.67 49.78 -28.70
CA GLY A 83 2.13 51.12 -28.91
C GLY A 83 1.20 51.27 -30.12
N GLN A 84 0.80 50.20 -30.81
CA GLN A 84 0.01 50.30 -32.04
C GLN A 84 -1.10 49.26 -32.15
N HIS A 85 -2.28 49.80 -32.46
CA HIS A 85 -3.53 49.12 -32.75
C HIS A 85 -3.39 47.84 -33.59
N ALA A 86 -3.88 46.72 -33.06
CA ALA A 86 -4.33 45.58 -33.86
C ALA A 86 -5.71 45.12 -33.37
N VAL A 87 -6.72 45.94 -33.69
CA VAL A 87 -8.13 45.61 -33.52
C VAL A 87 -8.49 44.50 -34.51
N GLY A 88 -8.65 43.25 -34.04
CA GLY A 88 -9.34 42.21 -34.80
C GLY A 88 -8.88 40.77 -34.58
N SER A 89 -7.59 40.50 -34.37
CA SER A 89 -7.07 39.12 -34.20
C SER A 89 -5.94 38.98 -33.16
N GLY A 90 -5.55 40.07 -32.51
CA GLY A 90 -4.35 40.11 -31.64
C GLY A 90 -4.51 39.42 -30.28
N HIS A 91 -5.74 39.19 -29.81
CA HIS A 91 -5.95 38.58 -28.49
C HIS A 91 -5.46 37.13 -28.44
N ASP A 92 -5.73 36.33 -29.46
CA ASP A 92 -5.28 34.93 -29.51
C ASP A 92 -3.75 34.85 -29.63
N THR A 93 -3.16 35.73 -30.46
CA THR A 93 -1.69 35.86 -30.57
C THR A 93 -1.05 36.31 -29.25
N LEU A 94 -1.70 37.22 -28.52
CA LEU A 94 -1.23 37.72 -27.23
C LEU A 94 -1.37 36.66 -26.13
N VAL A 95 -2.47 35.92 -26.08
CA VAL A 95 -2.64 34.77 -25.17
C VAL A 95 -1.56 33.74 -25.45
N HIS A 96 -1.33 33.36 -26.71
CA HIS A 96 -0.29 32.41 -27.06
C HIS A 96 1.12 32.93 -26.68
N ALA A 97 1.40 34.22 -26.86
CA ALA A 97 2.69 34.81 -26.48
C ALA A 97 2.90 34.80 -24.96
N VAL A 98 1.87 35.16 -24.19
CA VAL A 98 1.88 35.12 -22.72
C VAL A 98 2.04 33.68 -22.23
N THR A 99 1.24 32.73 -22.73
CA THR A 99 1.34 31.30 -22.36
C THR A 99 2.74 30.75 -22.61
N ARG A 100 3.36 31.08 -23.76
CA ARG A 100 4.73 30.65 -24.06
C ARG A 100 5.72 31.24 -23.07
N ARG A 101 5.70 32.56 -22.84
CA ARG A 101 6.65 33.21 -21.92
C ARG A 101 6.48 32.77 -20.48
N THR A 102 5.25 32.57 -20.01
CA THR A 102 5.00 31.98 -18.69
C THR A 102 5.51 30.54 -18.63
N GLY A 103 5.34 29.72 -19.68
CA GLY A 103 5.89 28.37 -19.72
C GLY A 103 7.43 28.30 -19.70
N ASP A 104 8.09 29.31 -20.27
CA ASP A 104 9.54 29.45 -20.27
C ASP A 104 10.07 30.12 -18.99
N SER A 105 9.20 30.57 -18.09
CA SER A 105 9.56 31.35 -16.90
C SER A 105 10.16 30.47 -15.80
N ALA A 106 11.03 31.07 -14.97
CA ALA A 106 11.64 30.37 -13.84
C ALA A 106 10.59 29.91 -12.82
N GLU A 107 9.51 30.68 -12.67
CA GLU A 107 8.38 30.38 -11.79
C GLU A 107 7.65 29.12 -12.22
N TYR A 108 7.38 28.95 -13.53
CA TYR A 108 6.80 27.72 -14.07
C TYR A 108 7.72 26.52 -13.87
N GLN A 109 9.01 26.66 -14.20
CA GLN A 109 9.98 25.58 -14.03
C GLN A 109 10.14 25.17 -12.57
N GLN A 110 10.15 26.15 -11.65
CA GLN A 110 10.18 25.88 -10.22
C GLN A 110 8.89 25.18 -9.75
N MET A 111 7.73 25.69 -10.14
CA MET A 111 6.43 25.13 -9.76
C MET A 111 6.30 23.66 -10.22
N ILE A 112 6.60 23.37 -11.50
CA ILE A 112 6.49 22.01 -12.03
C ILE A 112 7.49 21.07 -11.36
N GLN A 113 8.69 21.55 -11.03
CA GLN A 113 9.69 20.74 -10.32
C GLN A 113 9.27 20.45 -8.88
N THR A 114 8.75 21.45 -8.15
CA THR A 114 8.19 21.24 -6.81
C THR A 114 7.07 20.21 -6.85
N LEU A 115 6.10 20.38 -7.75
CA LEU A 115 4.97 19.46 -7.87
C LEU A 115 5.43 18.02 -8.19
N LYS A 116 6.39 17.86 -9.12
CA LYS A 116 6.97 16.55 -9.44
C LYS A 116 7.63 15.88 -8.23
N ASN A 117 8.47 16.62 -7.50
CA ASN A 117 9.17 16.08 -6.34
C ASN A 117 8.18 15.68 -5.24
N THR A 118 7.19 16.52 -4.96
CA THR A 118 6.16 16.22 -3.97
C THR A 118 5.32 15.00 -4.38
N MET A 119 4.94 14.89 -5.66
CA MET A 119 4.21 13.73 -6.16
C MET A 119 5.00 12.42 -5.99
N ILE A 120 6.32 12.45 -6.22
CA ILE A 120 7.19 11.29 -6.00
C ILE A 120 7.13 10.86 -4.52
N VAL A 121 7.32 11.78 -3.59
CA VAL A 121 7.27 11.51 -2.15
C VAL A 121 5.90 10.94 -1.74
N VAL A 122 4.82 11.53 -2.25
CA VAL A 122 3.46 11.07 -1.98
C VAL A 122 3.24 9.64 -2.51
N VAL A 123 3.65 9.35 -3.74
CA VAL A 123 3.53 8.00 -4.32
C VAL A 123 4.38 6.98 -3.57
N GLU A 124 5.62 7.32 -3.22
CA GLU A 124 6.48 6.44 -2.41
C GLU A 124 5.87 6.15 -1.04
N SER A 125 5.31 7.16 -0.37
CA SER A 125 4.57 6.99 0.89
C SER A 125 3.35 6.07 0.74
N LEU A 126 2.64 6.17 -0.39
CA LEU A 126 1.51 5.27 -0.70
C LEU A 126 1.95 3.82 -0.87
N ILE A 127 3.05 3.59 -1.60
CA ILE A 127 3.62 2.26 -1.82
C ILE A 127 4.05 1.66 -0.49
N ASN A 128 4.83 2.39 0.32
CA ASN A 128 5.29 1.94 1.63
C ASN A 128 4.12 1.56 2.56
N LYS A 129 3.09 2.42 2.64
CA LYS A 129 1.88 2.13 3.44
C LYS A 129 1.15 0.88 2.94
N PHE A 130 1.09 0.68 1.63
CA PHE A 130 0.47 -0.51 1.04
C PHE A 130 1.27 -1.79 1.38
N GLU A 131 2.59 -1.75 1.25
CA GLU A 131 3.47 -2.88 1.61
C GLU A 131 3.38 -3.23 3.09
N GLU A 132 3.41 -2.23 3.98
CA GLU A 132 3.22 -2.41 5.42
C GLU A 132 1.85 -3.05 5.75
N ASP A 133 0.77 -2.58 5.11
CA ASP A 133 -0.56 -3.13 5.31
C ASP A 133 -0.67 -4.58 4.83
N GLN A 134 0.04 -4.95 3.76
CA GLN A 134 0.10 -6.33 3.28
C GLN A 134 0.87 -7.24 4.24
N LEU A 135 2.01 -6.79 4.75
CA LEU A 135 2.78 -7.53 5.77
C LEU A 135 1.96 -7.77 7.05
N ARG A 136 1.25 -6.74 7.55
CA ARG A 136 0.37 -6.89 8.72
C ARG A 136 -0.78 -7.87 8.48
N LYS A 137 -1.36 -7.90 7.27
CA LYS A 137 -2.38 -8.90 6.92
C LYS A 137 -1.81 -10.32 6.88
N GLU A 138 -0.62 -10.50 6.33
CA GLU A 138 0.06 -11.81 6.29
C GLU A 138 0.41 -12.31 7.71
N GLU A 139 0.85 -11.43 8.59
CA GLU A 139 1.12 -11.75 9.99
C GLU A 139 -0.17 -12.18 10.72
N MET A 140 -1.26 -11.42 10.58
CA MET A 140 -2.55 -11.80 11.15
C MET A 140 -3.11 -13.12 10.57
N HIS A 141 -2.85 -13.41 9.29
CA HIS A 141 -3.20 -14.71 8.70
C HIS A 141 -2.35 -15.86 9.26
N ARG A 142 -1.07 -15.64 9.55
CA ARG A 142 -0.19 -16.61 10.23
C ARG A 142 -0.59 -16.88 11.68
N GLU A 143 -1.16 -15.89 12.36
CA GLU A 143 -1.67 -16.05 13.73
C GLU A 143 -3.03 -16.76 13.79
N LYS A 144 -3.87 -16.61 12.75
CA LYS A 144 -5.18 -17.27 12.63
C LYS A 144 -5.11 -18.72 12.15
N ASP A 145 -3.93 -19.21 11.80
CA ASP A 145 -3.69 -20.61 11.51
C ASP A 145 -3.84 -21.41 12.83
N PRO A 146 -4.90 -22.23 13.00
CA PRO A 146 -5.19 -22.94 14.27
C PRO A 146 -4.04 -23.88 14.69
N SER A 147 -3.14 -24.14 13.75
CA SER A 147 -1.92 -24.93 13.85
C SER A 147 -0.83 -24.29 14.72
N ARG A 148 -0.77 -22.95 14.82
CA ARG A 148 0.25 -22.21 15.60
C ARG A 148 -0.29 -21.59 16.89
N SER A 149 -1.59 -21.33 16.97
CA SER A 149 -2.21 -20.77 18.18
C SER A 149 -2.16 -21.74 19.37
N HIS A 150 -1.93 -23.04 19.16
CA HIS A 150 -1.68 -23.99 20.26
C HIS A 150 -0.24 -23.96 20.79
N ILE A 151 0.73 -23.43 20.03
CA ILE A 151 2.16 -23.43 20.40
C ILE A 151 2.58 -22.12 21.09
N GLN A 152 1.90 -21.00 20.81
CA GLN A 152 2.28 -19.66 21.27
C GLN A 152 1.76 -19.29 22.70
N TYR A 153 1.11 -20.20 23.42
CA TYR A 153 0.62 -19.95 24.80
C TYR A 153 1.38 -20.72 25.91
N GLN A 154 2.48 -21.42 25.60
CA GLN A 154 3.28 -22.13 26.61
C GLN A 154 4.51 -21.34 27.12
N TYR A 155 4.46 -20.00 27.08
CA TYR A 155 5.45 -19.14 27.75
C TYR A 155 4.76 -17.96 28.42
N THR A 156 3.90 -18.22 29.41
CA THR A 156 3.49 -17.19 30.38
C THR A 156 3.40 -17.79 31.77
N ASP A 157 4.32 -17.30 32.60
CA ASP A 157 4.31 -17.16 34.06
C ASP A 157 3.28 -17.98 34.87
N ASN A 158 3.85 -18.77 35.76
CA ASN A 158 3.19 -19.67 36.67
C ASN A 158 2.62 -18.86 37.85
N SER A 159 1.36 -18.40 37.77
CA SER A 159 0.58 -18.07 38.97
C SER A 159 -0.91 -17.85 38.69
N SER A 160 -1.74 -18.80 39.17
CA SER A 160 -2.86 -18.54 40.10
C SER A 160 -4.05 -19.47 39.87
N ASP A 161 -4.49 -20.06 40.97
CA ASP A 161 -5.60 -21.00 41.15
C ASP A 161 -6.96 -20.52 40.62
N SER A 162 -7.75 -21.42 40.03
CA SER A 162 -9.19 -21.59 40.30
C SER A 162 -9.81 -22.76 39.53
N ASP A 163 -10.78 -23.40 40.18
CA ASP A 163 -11.40 -24.70 39.94
C ASP A 163 -12.15 -24.94 38.60
N SER A 164 -12.14 -26.22 38.23
CA SER A 164 -13.18 -27.00 37.52
C SER A 164 -13.22 -27.03 35.98
N SER A 165 -12.89 -28.21 35.41
CA SER A 165 -13.92 -29.07 34.80
C SER A 165 -13.41 -30.52 34.66
N PHE A 166 -14.14 -31.44 35.29
CA PHE A 166 -13.84 -32.85 35.40
C PHE A 166 -14.25 -33.57 34.10
N HIS A 167 -13.50 -33.39 33.01
CA HIS A 167 -13.64 -34.17 31.77
C HIS A 167 -12.31 -34.29 31.00
N GLN A 168 -11.17 -34.34 31.69
CA GLN A 168 -9.93 -34.75 31.06
C GLN A 168 -9.85 -36.28 31.11
N GLY A 169 -10.46 -36.93 30.11
CA GLY A 169 -10.20 -38.34 29.86
C GLY A 169 -8.69 -38.50 29.65
N TYR A 170 -8.02 -39.18 30.57
CA TYR A 170 -6.62 -39.56 30.44
C TYR A 170 -6.45 -40.44 29.20
N ALA A 171 -6.01 -39.85 28.09
CA ALA A 171 -5.82 -40.53 26.82
C ALA A 171 -4.34 -40.94 26.68
N PHE A 172 -3.90 -41.91 27.48
CA PHE A 172 -2.56 -42.46 27.38
C PHE A 172 -2.33 -43.07 25.99
N ILE A 173 -1.26 -42.64 25.29
CA ILE A 173 -0.81 -43.28 24.06
C ILE A 173 -0.34 -44.70 24.41
N ARG A 174 -1.01 -45.71 23.86
CA ARG A 174 -0.64 -47.12 24.11
C ARG A 174 0.66 -47.46 23.37
N GLN A 175 1.42 -48.42 23.89
CA GLN A 175 2.70 -48.87 23.31
C GLN A 175 2.57 -49.28 21.82
N GLU A 176 1.45 -49.91 21.46
CA GLU A 176 1.11 -50.28 20.07
C GLU A 176 0.98 -49.06 19.16
N GLN A 177 0.41 -47.96 19.67
CA GLN A 177 0.25 -46.72 18.94
C GLN A 177 1.59 -45.99 18.79
N LEU A 178 2.44 -46.04 19.82
CA LEU A 178 3.81 -45.54 19.78
C LEU A 178 4.65 -46.25 18.71
N GLN A 179 4.50 -47.57 18.56
CA GLN A 179 5.20 -48.33 17.53
C GLN A 179 4.75 -47.91 16.12
N VAL A 180 3.45 -47.71 15.92
CA VAL A 180 2.90 -47.19 14.65
C VAL A 180 3.38 -45.77 14.36
N LEU A 181 3.51 -44.92 15.37
CA LEU A 181 4.05 -43.57 15.22
C LEU A 181 5.55 -43.61 14.87
N ALA A 182 6.33 -44.49 15.50
CA ALA A 182 7.74 -44.68 15.18
C ALA A 182 7.96 -45.15 13.73
N GLU A 183 7.15 -46.09 13.25
CA GLU A 183 7.19 -46.55 11.84
C GLU A 183 6.82 -45.45 10.84
N LYS A 184 5.93 -44.53 11.23
CA LYS A 184 5.53 -43.37 10.41
C LYS A 184 6.55 -42.22 10.44
N LEU A 185 7.39 -42.17 11.48
CA LEU A 185 8.49 -41.22 11.60
C LEU A 185 9.80 -41.70 10.96
N ASP A 186 9.87 -42.97 10.56
CA ASP A 186 11.06 -43.55 9.94
C ASP A 186 11.51 -42.76 8.71
N SER A 187 12.83 -42.60 8.57
CA SER A 187 13.45 -41.81 7.50
C SER A 187 13.10 -42.27 6.07
N SER A 188 12.64 -43.52 5.90
CA SER A 188 12.13 -44.05 4.63
C SER A 188 10.76 -43.51 4.23
N LYS A 189 10.03 -42.82 5.12
CA LYS A 189 8.68 -42.29 4.85
C LYS A 189 8.73 -40.89 4.21
N PRO A 190 7.73 -40.54 3.36
CA PRO A 190 7.59 -39.21 2.78
C PRO A 190 7.60 -38.11 3.84
N LYS A 191 8.14 -36.94 3.50
CA LYS A 191 8.32 -35.82 4.43
C LYS A 191 7.00 -35.36 5.04
N GLU A 192 5.94 -35.39 4.24
CA GLU A 192 4.58 -34.99 4.59
C GLU A 192 4.01 -35.92 5.68
N VAL A 193 4.18 -37.23 5.50
CA VAL A 193 3.74 -38.26 6.48
C VAL A 193 4.48 -38.12 7.80
N ARG A 194 5.80 -37.87 7.75
CA ARG A 194 6.60 -37.64 8.95
C ARG A 194 6.20 -36.35 9.66
N PHE A 195 5.90 -35.29 8.92
CA PHE A 195 5.48 -34.01 9.46
C PHE A 195 4.11 -34.07 10.15
N GLU A 196 3.13 -34.73 9.51
CA GLU A 196 1.82 -34.97 10.12
C GLU A 196 1.92 -35.81 11.41
N THR A 197 2.81 -36.80 11.41
CA THR A 197 3.04 -37.66 12.58
C THR A 197 3.69 -36.90 13.73
N LEU A 198 4.68 -36.04 13.44
CA LEU A 198 5.26 -35.13 14.43
C LEU A 198 4.22 -34.17 15.01
N ARG A 199 3.37 -33.60 14.15
CA ARG A 199 2.28 -32.71 14.58
C ARG A 199 1.31 -33.42 15.52
N ALA A 200 0.94 -34.67 15.23
CA ALA A 200 0.07 -35.47 16.09
C ALA A 200 0.69 -35.75 17.47
N LEU A 201 2.01 -35.99 17.53
CA LEU A 201 2.74 -36.16 18.79
C LEU A 201 2.82 -34.87 19.62
N CYS A 202 3.01 -33.72 18.98
CA CYS A 202 3.04 -32.42 19.66
C CYS A 202 1.69 -32.01 20.25
N CYS A 203 0.60 -32.65 19.86
CA CYS A 203 -0.74 -32.44 20.42
C CYS A 203 -1.08 -33.42 21.58
N ALA A 204 -0.15 -34.27 22.00
CA ALA A 204 -0.33 -35.13 23.16
C ALA A 204 -0.27 -34.29 24.45
N PRO A 205 -1.17 -34.53 25.43
CA PRO A 205 -1.21 -33.74 26.66
C PRO A 205 0.09 -33.88 27.47
N PRO A 206 0.56 -32.83 28.18
CA PRO A 206 1.80 -32.85 28.97
C PRO A 206 1.84 -33.95 30.04
N SER A 207 0.68 -34.45 30.46
CA SER A 207 0.55 -35.59 31.38
C SER A 207 1.05 -36.92 30.81
N ASP A 208 1.21 -37.03 29.48
CA ASP A 208 1.84 -38.19 28.82
C ASP A 208 3.38 -38.18 28.93
N VAL A 209 3.96 -37.08 29.41
CA VAL A 209 5.40 -36.96 29.69
C VAL A 209 5.62 -37.09 31.20
N LEU A 210 5.39 -38.28 31.75
CA LEU A 210 5.92 -38.61 33.08
C LEU A 210 6.72 -39.90 33.05
N SER A 211 7.95 -39.75 33.57
CA SER A 211 8.92 -40.76 33.97
C SER A 211 9.75 -41.43 32.86
N CYS A 212 10.60 -40.64 32.21
CA CYS A 212 11.90 -41.14 31.72
C CYS A 212 12.82 -41.51 32.92
N GLU A 213 12.44 -42.50 33.74
CA GLU A 213 13.31 -43.06 34.79
C GLU A 213 13.94 -44.40 34.38
N SER A 214 13.89 -44.75 33.09
CA SER A 214 14.55 -45.96 32.56
C SER A 214 15.20 -45.71 31.20
N TRP A 215 16.11 -44.75 31.14
CA TRP A 215 17.23 -44.84 30.19
C TRP A 215 18.44 -45.35 30.97
N SER A 216 18.44 -46.65 31.25
CA SER A 216 19.68 -47.35 31.55
C SER A 216 20.53 -47.34 30.28
N VAL A 217 21.77 -46.89 30.41
CA VAL A 217 22.84 -47.11 29.42
C VAL A 217 23.02 -48.61 29.19
#